data_AF-A0A4T0DQY0-F1
#
_entry.id   AF-A0A4T0DQY0-F1
#
_cell.length_a   1.000
_cell.length_b   1.000
_cell.length_c   1.000
_cell.angle_alpha   90.00
_cell.angle_beta   90.00
_cell.angle_gamma   90.00
#
_symmetry.space_group_name_H-M   'P 1'
#
loop_
_entity.id
_entity.type
_entity.pdbx_description
1 polymer ?
#
loop_
_entity_poly.entity_id
_entity_poly.type
_entity_poly.pdbx_seq_one_letter_code
_entity_poly.pdbx_strand_id
1 'polypeptide(L)'
;MPKFVYPKGMPTGDKAAYFEEEQSLYDSNISFETRIETAIQRYRARRKFHQHTAQVFNKFMNYGGIESGPKMFGGSDNKDLAEKDAAEIAALTAIHFVCEDVLSSDRWEVDFVGVAKGFFSCHIMTELESSTGHADISRATNIVRNFYNYLLHHNVCPEFTDQIHAARKICDLADVELFNVIVVSERLPGSFNTAVSATHGGTVAGVYSDDQGWEDVGKIDRTLQHCRDTVKFALSAYGSQEQYERVADVEKFETVYKEQISLEVTKVEMADEATRALYATAREKKPFLAALGKLHCRRWTYPLAPTFSHSEEAIKRQQTEHSMVLWIEDDILQYCSVGMKIEGEVRELDIGIKWLDSVRAISPSFFEWLPNELYRKQKALKNEEEAQQTNDQVNLEGSDGSSEMTGSQIEDA
;
A
#
# COMPACT_ATOMS: atom_id res chain seq x y z
N MET A 1 -29.58 9.68 -16.38
CA MET A 1 -29.30 10.81 -15.46
C MET A 1 -29.25 10.27 -14.04
N PRO A 2 -28.16 10.48 -13.29
CA PRO A 2 -28.15 10.18 -11.86
C PRO A 2 -29.22 11.02 -11.16
N LYS A 3 -29.96 10.44 -10.20
CA LYS A 3 -31.00 11.16 -9.45
C LYS A 3 -30.33 12.05 -8.40
N PHE A 4 -30.49 13.36 -8.52
CA PHE A 4 -30.01 14.34 -7.53
C PHE A 4 -30.70 14.12 -6.18
N VAL A 5 -29.91 13.95 -5.11
CA VAL A 5 -30.45 13.77 -3.75
C VAL A 5 -30.63 15.14 -3.10
N TYR A 6 -31.88 15.58 -3.04
CA TYR A 6 -32.24 16.85 -2.42
C TYR A 6 -32.26 16.76 -0.89
N PRO A 7 -32.01 17.88 -0.17
CA PRO A 7 -32.23 17.96 1.26
C PRO A 7 -33.62 17.43 1.65
N LYS A 8 -33.68 16.67 2.75
CA LYS A 8 -34.90 16.02 3.20
C LYS A 8 -35.95 17.09 3.57
N GLY A 9 -37.07 17.11 2.86
CA GLY A 9 -38.14 18.10 3.06
C GLY A 9 -38.12 19.32 2.12
N MET A 10 -37.20 19.37 1.14
CA MET A 10 -37.15 20.47 0.17
C MET A 10 -38.37 20.47 -0.78
N PRO A 11 -39.10 21.60 -0.92
CA PRO A 11 -40.19 21.76 -1.87
C PRO A 11 -39.74 21.50 -3.31
N THR A 12 -40.61 20.93 -4.15
CA THR A 12 -40.28 20.56 -5.54
C THR A 12 -39.90 21.75 -6.43
N GLY A 13 -40.36 22.96 -6.12
CA GLY A 13 -39.99 24.19 -6.84
C GLY A 13 -38.55 24.66 -6.58
N ASP A 14 -38.05 24.46 -5.36
CA ASP A 14 -36.71 24.92 -4.95
C ASP A 14 -35.60 23.97 -5.40
N LYS A 15 -35.96 22.77 -5.86
CA LYS A 15 -35.03 21.75 -6.35
C LYS A 15 -34.28 22.16 -7.61
N ALA A 16 -34.93 22.90 -8.50
CA ALA A 16 -34.29 23.40 -9.73
C ALA A 16 -33.29 24.52 -9.41
N ALA A 17 -33.70 25.49 -8.57
CA ALA A 17 -32.84 26.56 -8.11
C ALA A 17 -31.63 26.04 -7.31
N TYR A 18 -31.85 25.07 -6.41
CA TYR A 18 -30.77 24.41 -5.67
C TYR A 18 -29.78 23.65 -6.57
N PHE A 19 -30.29 23.05 -7.65
CA PHE A 19 -29.45 22.35 -8.62
C PHE A 19 -28.62 23.33 -9.46
N GLU A 20 -29.21 24.44 -9.91
CA GLU A 20 -28.50 25.51 -10.61
C GLU A 20 -27.45 26.18 -9.72
N GLU A 21 -27.79 26.44 -8.45
CA GLU A 21 -26.85 26.95 -7.45
C GLU A 21 -25.69 25.97 -7.23
N GLU A 22 -25.96 24.67 -7.05
CA GLU A 22 -24.92 23.64 -6.93
C GLU A 22 -24.02 23.55 -8.17
N GLN A 23 -24.57 23.70 -9.37
CA GLN A 23 -23.78 23.68 -10.60
C GLN A 23 -22.91 24.93 -10.76
N SER A 24 -23.41 26.10 -10.34
CA SER A 24 -22.66 27.37 -10.44
C SER A 24 -21.35 27.35 -9.64
N LEU A 25 -21.29 26.57 -8.56
CA LEU A 25 -20.10 26.43 -7.70
C LEU A 25 -18.97 25.64 -8.36
N TYR A 26 -19.27 24.89 -9.41
CA TYR A 26 -18.34 24.02 -10.12
C TYR A 26 -18.18 24.42 -11.59
N ASP A 27 -18.56 25.65 -11.93
CA ASP A 27 -18.37 26.19 -13.28
C ASP A 27 -16.89 26.14 -13.70
N SER A 28 -16.63 25.77 -14.95
CA SER A 28 -15.27 25.62 -15.48
C SER A 28 -14.45 26.92 -15.47
N ASN A 29 -15.10 28.09 -15.32
CA ASN A 29 -14.43 29.38 -15.15
C ASN A 29 -13.83 29.54 -13.75
N ILE A 30 -14.24 28.71 -12.78
CA ILE A 30 -13.66 28.65 -11.44
C ILE A 30 -12.44 27.73 -11.49
N SER A 31 -11.36 28.14 -10.83
CA SER A 31 -10.13 27.37 -10.76
C SER A 31 -10.38 25.97 -10.18
N PHE A 32 -9.61 24.97 -10.62
CA PHE A 32 -9.79 23.59 -10.17
C PHE A 32 -9.66 23.47 -8.64
N GLU A 33 -8.71 24.21 -8.06
CA GLU A 33 -8.38 24.23 -6.64
C GLU A 33 -9.58 24.70 -5.82
N THR A 34 -10.22 25.79 -6.24
CA THR A 34 -11.41 26.33 -5.58
C THR A 34 -12.57 25.34 -5.67
N ARG A 35 -12.75 24.70 -6.83
CA ARG A 35 -13.82 23.70 -7.04
C ARG A 35 -13.61 22.47 -6.16
N ILE A 36 -12.40 21.91 -6.10
CA ILE A 36 -12.11 20.70 -5.31
C ILE A 36 -12.19 20.98 -3.81
N GLU A 37 -11.71 22.12 -3.32
CA GLU A 37 -11.86 22.53 -1.91
C GLU A 37 -13.33 22.64 -1.52
N THR A 38 -14.12 23.36 -2.33
CA THR A 38 -15.57 23.53 -2.11
C THR A 38 -16.28 22.17 -2.09
N ALA A 39 -15.90 21.27 -3.00
CA ALA A 39 -16.44 19.91 -3.04
C ALA A 39 -16.11 19.11 -1.77
N ILE A 40 -14.87 19.18 -1.27
CA ILE A 40 -14.46 18.47 -0.05
C ILE A 40 -15.20 18.99 1.18
N GLN A 41 -15.30 20.32 1.32
CA GLN A 41 -16.03 20.96 2.42
C GLN A 41 -17.49 20.53 2.43
N ARG A 42 -18.18 20.62 1.27
CA ARG A 42 -19.58 20.18 1.14
C ARG A 42 -19.74 18.66 1.33
N TYR A 43 -18.79 17.86 0.83
CA TYR A 43 -18.78 16.40 1.01
C TYR A 43 -18.78 16.00 2.49
N ARG A 44 -18.00 16.73 3.31
CA ARG A 44 -17.89 16.53 4.76
C ARG A 44 -19.11 17.08 5.50
N ALA A 45 -19.56 18.30 5.20
CA ALA A 45 -20.69 18.92 5.89
C ALA A 45 -21.98 18.08 5.78
N ARG A 46 -22.17 17.37 4.66
CA ARG A 46 -23.33 16.50 4.42
C ARG A 46 -23.26 15.14 5.11
N ARG A 47 -22.14 14.77 5.74
CA ARG A 47 -21.92 13.42 6.30
C ARG A 47 -21.41 13.47 7.73
N LYS A 48 -22.00 12.63 8.58
CA LYS A 48 -21.43 12.34 9.90
C LYS A 48 -20.30 11.32 9.73
N PHE A 49 -19.05 11.79 9.71
CA PHE A 49 -17.91 10.87 9.68
C PHE A 49 -17.71 10.26 11.07
N HIS A 50 -17.70 8.94 11.13
CA HIS A 50 -17.12 8.24 12.28
C HIS A 50 -15.59 8.44 12.30
N GLN A 51 -14.97 8.38 13.48
CA GLN A 51 -13.55 8.71 13.67
C GLN A 51 -12.62 8.01 12.67
N HIS A 52 -12.78 6.70 12.49
CA HIS A 52 -11.98 5.92 11.54
C HIS A 52 -12.20 6.36 10.08
N THR A 53 -13.45 6.67 9.69
CA THR A 53 -13.73 7.22 8.35
C THR A 53 -13.05 8.56 8.12
N ALA A 54 -13.06 9.44 9.12
CA ALA A 54 -12.38 10.72 9.04
C ALA A 54 -10.85 10.56 8.92
N GLN A 55 -10.27 9.61 9.65
CA GLN A 55 -8.83 9.33 9.59
C GLN A 55 -8.42 8.86 8.19
N VAL A 56 -9.07 7.83 7.64
CA VAL A 56 -8.75 7.32 6.29
C VAL A 56 -8.95 8.41 5.23
N PHE A 57 -10.07 9.14 5.30
CA PHE A 57 -10.35 10.22 4.35
C PHE A 57 -9.30 11.33 4.42
N ASN A 58 -8.95 11.80 5.62
CA ASN A 58 -7.94 12.86 5.79
C ASN A 58 -6.57 12.39 5.29
N LYS A 59 -6.18 11.13 5.52
CA LYS A 59 -4.93 10.59 4.99
C LYS A 59 -4.93 10.54 3.47
N PHE A 60 -6.04 10.12 2.86
CA PHE A 60 -6.20 10.15 1.41
C PHE A 60 -6.10 11.58 0.85
N MET A 61 -6.76 12.55 1.48
CA MET A 61 -6.66 13.97 1.12
C MET A 61 -5.21 14.47 1.21
N ASN A 62 -4.55 14.25 2.35
CA ASN A 62 -3.17 14.64 2.57
C ASN A 62 -2.22 14.00 1.55
N TYR A 63 -2.43 12.72 1.20
CA TYR A 63 -1.63 12.02 0.19
C TYR A 63 -1.77 12.66 -1.20
N GLY A 64 -2.97 13.17 -1.53
CA GLY A 64 -3.26 13.90 -2.75
C GLY A 64 -2.89 15.40 -2.73
N GLY A 65 -2.16 15.88 -1.72
CA GLY A 65 -1.74 17.29 -1.63
C GLY A 65 -2.77 18.25 -1.01
N ILE A 66 -3.79 17.73 -0.33
CA ILE A 66 -4.81 18.53 0.37
C ILE A 66 -4.54 18.46 1.87
N GLU A 67 -4.23 19.60 2.49
CA GLU A 67 -3.99 19.68 3.93
C GLU A 67 -5.27 19.60 4.75
N SER A 68 -5.15 19.04 5.96
CA SER A 68 -6.23 18.91 6.93
C SER A 68 -5.84 19.61 8.25
N GLY A 69 -6.40 20.79 8.54
CA GLY A 69 -6.13 21.54 9.78
C GLY A 69 -6.75 22.93 9.81
N PRO A 70 -6.80 23.63 10.96
CA PRO A 70 -7.19 25.03 11.00
C PRO A 70 -6.19 25.85 10.16
N LYS A 71 -6.67 26.69 9.24
CA LYS A 71 -5.78 27.63 8.52
C LYS A 71 -5.05 28.49 9.56
N MET A 72 -3.72 28.44 9.61
CA MET A 72 -2.90 29.10 10.64
C MET A 72 -3.07 30.63 10.68
N PHE A 73 -3.70 31.23 9.67
CA PHE A 73 -3.98 32.67 9.57
C PHE A 73 -5.47 33.06 9.67
N GLY A 74 -6.35 32.11 10.00
CA GLY A 74 -7.81 32.29 9.95
C GLY A 74 -8.50 32.48 11.31
N GLY A 75 -7.78 32.91 12.35
CA GLY A 75 -8.36 33.16 13.68
C GLY A 75 -9.37 34.30 13.64
N SER A 76 -10.63 33.98 13.33
CA SER A 76 -11.74 34.94 13.40
C SER A 76 -12.36 34.82 14.79
N ASP A 77 -12.46 35.92 15.53
CA ASP A 77 -13.23 35.95 16.77
C ASP A 77 -14.69 35.58 16.46
N ASN A 78 -15.33 34.79 17.34
CA ASN A 78 -16.72 34.31 17.18
C ASN A 78 -17.77 35.40 16.88
N LYS A 79 -17.43 36.69 17.08
CA LYS A 79 -18.28 37.84 16.75
C LYS A 79 -18.31 38.17 15.25
N ASP A 80 -17.28 37.82 14.48
CA ASP A 80 -17.19 38.11 13.04
C ASP A 80 -17.98 37.11 12.17
N LEU A 81 -18.46 36.00 12.75
CA LEU A 81 -19.25 34.99 12.04
C LEU A 81 -20.76 35.32 11.97
N ALA A 82 -21.23 36.29 12.75
CA ALA A 82 -22.66 36.63 12.83
C ALA A 82 -23.15 37.46 11.62
N GLU A 83 -22.25 38.15 10.93
CA GLU A 83 -22.55 39.01 9.76
C GLU A 83 -22.25 38.33 8.41
N LYS A 84 -21.76 37.09 8.44
CA LYS A 84 -21.29 36.36 7.26
C LYS A 84 -22.36 35.43 6.72
N ASP A 85 -22.42 35.31 5.40
CA ASP A 85 -23.33 34.36 4.76
C ASP A 85 -22.87 32.90 4.97
N ALA A 86 -23.74 31.95 4.66
CA ALA A 86 -23.47 30.54 4.88
C ALA A 86 -22.26 30.02 4.05
N ALA A 87 -21.92 30.66 2.93
CA ALA A 87 -20.77 30.30 2.12
C ALA A 87 -19.47 30.85 2.73
N GLU A 88 -19.49 32.07 3.27
CA GLU A 88 -18.36 32.66 3.99
C GLU A 88 -18.07 31.94 5.31
N ILE A 89 -19.10 31.55 6.07
CA ILE A 89 -18.92 30.74 7.30
C ILE A 89 -18.33 29.36 6.94
N ALA A 90 -18.79 28.74 5.85
CA ALA A 90 -18.25 27.46 5.39
C ALA A 90 -16.77 27.58 4.94
N ALA A 91 -16.42 28.68 4.26
CA ALA A 91 -15.05 28.95 3.85
C ALA A 91 -14.11 29.25 5.03
N LEU A 92 -14.59 29.96 6.06
CA LEU A 92 -13.81 30.26 7.28
C LEU A 92 -13.63 29.05 8.20
N THR A 93 -14.59 28.13 8.20
CA THR A 93 -14.52 26.87 8.96
C THR A 93 -13.90 25.73 8.16
N ALA A 94 -13.43 26.01 6.94
CA ALA A 94 -12.78 25.04 6.08
C ALA A 94 -11.48 24.54 6.72
N ILE A 95 -11.45 23.24 6.99
CA ILE A 95 -10.26 22.55 7.50
C ILE A 95 -9.51 21.78 6.40
N HIS A 96 -9.99 21.83 5.16
CA HIS A 96 -9.38 21.17 4.00
C HIS A 96 -9.07 22.20 2.92
N PHE A 97 -7.80 22.31 2.53
CA PHE A 97 -7.34 23.24 1.51
C PHE A 97 -6.18 22.63 0.72
N VAL A 98 -6.02 23.03 -0.55
CA VAL A 98 -4.88 22.63 -1.37
C VAL A 98 -3.62 23.26 -0.77
N CYS A 99 -2.60 22.45 -0.55
CA CYS A 99 -1.34 22.89 0.06
C CYS A 99 -0.71 24.02 -0.78
N GLU A 100 -0.25 25.10 -0.14
CA GLU A 100 0.35 26.24 -0.85
C GLU A 100 1.57 25.85 -1.70
N ASP A 101 2.39 24.91 -1.20
CA ASP A 101 3.52 24.33 -1.94
C ASP A 101 3.10 23.55 -3.20
N VAL A 102 1.87 23.03 -3.24
CA VAL A 102 1.28 22.38 -4.42
C VAL A 102 0.90 23.45 -5.45
N LEU A 103 0.32 24.56 -4.98
CA LEU A 103 -0.09 25.69 -5.84
C LEU A 103 1.09 26.46 -6.44
N SER A 104 2.19 26.55 -5.69
CA SER A 104 3.36 27.34 -6.05
C SER A 104 4.44 26.56 -6.81
N SER A 105 4.25 25.25 -7.02
CA SER A 105 5.22 24.39 -7.69
C SER A 105 4.65 23.74 -8.95
N ASP A 106 5.43 23.78 -10.02
CA ASP A 106 5.19 23.07 -11.29
C ASP A 106 5.43 21.55 -11.20
N ARG A 107 5.78 21.03 -10.01
CA ARG A 107 6.06 19.60 -9.77
C ARG A 107 4.81 18.78 -9.51
N TRP A 108 3.65 19.42 -9.43
CA TRP A 108 2.38 18.78 -9.13
C TRP A 108 1.44 18.83 -10.31
N GLU A 109 0.72 17.74 -10.52
CA GLU A 109 -0.37 17.64 -11.48
C GLU A 109 -1.58 16.95 -10.84
N VAL A 110 -2.75 17.16 -11.46
CA VAL A 110 -3.98 16.50 -11.03
C VAL A 110 -4.00 15.08 -11.63
N ASP A 111 -3.63 14.10 -10.80
CA ASP A 111 -3.70 12.68 -11.15
C ASP A 111 -4.53 11.89 -10.12
N PHE A 112 -5.83 11.72 -10.39
CA PHE A 112 -6.73 10.95 -9.53
C PHE A 112 -6.37 9.47 -9.50
N VAL A 113 -5.85 8.94 -10.61
CA VAL A 113 -5.55 7.50 -10.76
C VAL A 113 -4.29 7.16 -9.99
N GLY A 114 -3.20 7.89 -10.21
CA GLY A 114 -1.95 7.73 -9.48
C GLY A 114 -2.15 7.91 -7.98
N VAL A 115 -2.85 8.97 -7.55
CA VAL A 115 -3.11 9.20 -6.12
C VAL A 115 -3.88 8.03 -5.50
N ALA A 116 -4.90 7.49 -6.18
CA ALA A 116 -5.60 6.31 -5.70
C ALA A 116 -4.68 5.09 -5.59
N LYS A 117 -3.89 4.80 -6.63
CA LYS A 117 -2.96 3.66 -6.64
C LYS A 117 -1.90 3.78 -5.56
N GLY A 118 -1.22 4.91 -5.48
CA GLY A 118 -0.16 5.15 -4.50
C GLY A 118 -0.68 5.12 -3.06
N PHE A 119 -1.86 5.70 -2.81
CA PHE A 119 -2.48 5.66 -1.49
C PHE A 119 -2.77 4.22 -1.04
N PHE A 120 -3.44 3.44 -1.90
CA PHE A 120 -3.78 2.05 -1.60
C PHE A 120 -2.57 1.12 -1.55
N SER A 121 -1.50 1.45 -2.28
CA SER A 121 -0.25 0.68 -2.28
C SER A 121 0.60 0.86 -1.03
N CYS A 122 0.59 2.05 -0.41
CA CYS A 122 1.55 2.37 0.67
C CYS A 122 0.92 2.51 2.05
N HIS A 123 -0.31 3.03 2.16
CA HIS A 123 -0.87 3.44 3.46
C HIS A 123 -1.79 2.40 4.06
N ILE A 124 -2.58 1.73 3.22
CA ILE A 124 -3.56 0.78 3.74
C ILE A 124 -2.88 -0.45 4.36
N MET A 125 -1.78 -0.91 3.77
CA MET A 125 -1.09 -2.11 4.25
C MET A 125 -0.27 -1.88 5.54
N THR A 126 0.16 -0.65 5.81
CA THR A 126 1.03 -0.33 6.96
C THR A 126 0.24 0.13 8.19
N GLU A 127 -1.00 0.61 8.01
CA GLU A 127 -1.73 1.32 9.07
C GLU A 127 -3.10 0.72 9.43
N LEU A 128 -3.61 -0.25 8.67
CA LEU A 128 -4.78 -1.02 9.11
C LEU A 128 -4.34 -2.00 10.20
N GLU A 129 -4.58 -1.62 11.46
CA GLU A 129 -4.34 -2.41 12.67
C GLU A 129 -5.05 -3.77 12.62
N SER A 130 -4.36 -4.77 12.06
CA SER A 130 -4.19 -6.18 12.45
C SER A 130 -5.35 -7.01 13.06
N SER A 131 -6.61 -6.57 13.06
CA SER A 131 -7.71 -7.31 13.70
C SER A 131 -8.93 -7.59 12.83
N THR A 132 -9.22 -6.78 11.79
CA THR A 132 -10.42 -6.99 10.95
C THR A 132 -10.19 -6.96 9.43
N GLY A 133 -8.93 -6.93 8.97
CA GLY A 133 -8.46 -7.22 7.60
C GLY A 133 -9.38 -6.76 6.46
N HIS A 134 -10.21 -7.68 5.94
CA HIS A 134 -11.11 -7.41 4.82
C HIS A 134 -12.16 -6.33 5.11
N ALA A 135 -12.72 -6.27 6.33
CA ALA A 135 -13.76 -5.29 6.65
C ALA A 135 -13.21 -3.86 6.65
N ASP A 136 -11.95 -3.69 7.02
CA ASP A 136 -11.30 -2.39 7.02
C ASP A 136 -10.83 -1.97 5.63
N ILE A 137 -10.33 -2.92 4.82
CA ILE A 137 -10.04 -2.68 3.39
C ILE A 137 -11.31 -2.19 2.69
N SER A 138 -12.41 -2.92 2.81
CA SER A 138 -13.67 -2.53 2.16
C SER A 138 -14.23 -1.22 2.67
N ARG A 139 -14.05 -0.92 3.95
CA ARG A 139 -14.43 0.39 4.48
C ARG A 139 -13.58 1.51 3.86
N ALA A 140 -12.26 1.32 3.80
CA ALA A 140 -11.34 2.32 3.26
C ALA A 140 -11.54 2.57 1.76
N THR A 141 -11.67 1.50 0.95
CA THR A 141 -11.95 1.63 -0.49
C THR A 141 -13.30 2.31 -0.74
N ASN A 142 -14.32 2.00 0.07
CA ASN A 142 -15.64 2.64 -0.03
C ASN A 142 -15.60 4.12 0.31
N ILE A 143 -14.77 4.56 1.25
CA ILE A 143 -14.64 5.99 1.58
C ILE A 143 -14.14 6.78 0.36
N VAL A 144 -13.08 6.30 -0.29
CA VAL A 144 -12.50 6.93 -1.48
C VAL A 144 -13.46 6.84 -2.67
N ARG A 145 -14.07 5.66 -2.90
CA ARG A 145 -15.06 5.44 -3.97
C ARG A 145 -16.25 6.39 -3.85
N ASN A 146 -16.76 6.59 -2.63
CA ASN A 146 -17.89 7.49 -2.38
C ASN A 146 -17.53 8.96 -2.62
N PHE A 147 -16.27 9.34 -2.37
CA PHE A 147 -15.79 10.67 -2.71
C PHE A 147 -15.74 10.88 -4.23
N TYR A 148 -15.18 9.93 -4.98
CA TYR A 148 -15.21 10.00 -6.45
C TYR A 148 -16.63 9.98 -7.04
N ASN A 149 -17.53 9.19 -6.46
CA ASN A 149 -18.96 9.23 -6.82
C ASN A 149 -19.56 10.62 -6.62
N TYR A 150 -19.17 11.30 -5.55
CA TYR A 150 -19.63 12.66 -5.29
C TYR A 150 -19.07 13.64 -6.33
N LEU A 151 -17.78 13.58 -6.66
CA LEU A 151 -17.20 14.45 -7.69
C LEU A 151 -17.92 14.31 -9.03
N LEU A 152 -18.20 13.08 -9.46
CA LEU A 152 -18.93 12.80 -10.69
C LEU A 152 -20.40 13.25 -10.62
N HIS A 153 -21.07 12.99 -9.50
CA HIS A 153 -22.48 13.33 -9.32
C HIS A 153 -22.72 14.84 -9.35
N HIS A 154 -21.79 15.61 -8.80
CA HIS A 154 -21.88 17.08 -8.73
C HIS A 154 -21.15 17.79 -9.89
N ASN A 155 -20.59 17.04 -10.84
CA ASN A 155 -19.82 17.58 -11.98
C ASN A 155 -18.74 18.58 -11.53
N VAL A 156 -18.00 18.22 -10.48
CA VAL A 156 -17.03 19.14 -9.83
C VAL A 156 -15.91 19.52 -10.79
N CYS A 157 -15.39 18.54 -11.52
CA CYS A 157 -14.27 18.69 -12.43
C CYS A 157 -14.49 17.87 -13.71
N PRO A 158 -15.36 18.34 -14.63
CA PRO A 158 -15.69 17.63 -15.86
C PRO A 158 -14.47 17.27 -16.71
N GLU A 159 -13.44 18.12 -16.68
CA GLU A 159 -12.17 17.93 -17.39
C GLU A 159 -11.38 16.68 -16.94
N PHE A 160 -11.68 16.14 -15.75
CA PHE A 160 -11.05 14.94 -15.19
C PHE A 160 -12.01 13.75 -15.07
N THR A 161 -13.17 13.79 -15.73
CA THR A 161 -14.20 12.73 -15.63
C THR A 161 -13.64 11.33 -15.90
N ASP A 162 -12.86 11.17 -16.96
CA ASP A 162 -12.26 9.87 -17.32
C ASP A 162 -11.25 9.38 -16.28
N GLN A 163 -10.44 10.31 -15.74
CA GLN A 163 -9.53 10.00 -14.65
C GLN A 163 -10.27 9.55 -13.39
N ILE A 164 -11.35 10.23 -13.01
CA ILE A 164 -12.14 9.87 -11.82
C ILE A 164 -12.82 8.51 -12.01
N HIS A 165 -13.32 8.21 -13.21
CA HIS A 165 -13.82 6.87 -13.53
C HIS A 165 -12.74 5.80 -13.46
N ALA A 166 -11.53 6.07 -13.94
CA ALA A 166 -10.40 5.15 -13.82
C ALA A 166 -9.98 4.97 -12.35
N ALA A 167 -9.91 6.04 -11.56
CA ALA A 167 -9.57 5.98 -10.13
C ALA A 167 -10.61 5.18 -9.32
N ARG A 168 -11.90 5.26 -9.68
CA ARG A 168 -12.93 4.40 -9.09
C ARG A 168 -12.69 2.92 -9.36
N LYS A 169 -12.24 2.55 -10.56
CA LYS A 169 -11.87 1.17 -10.87
C LYS A 169 -10.70 0.69 -10.01
N ILE A 170 -9.76 1.59 -9.66
CA ILE A 170 -8.69 1.27 -8.71
C ILE A 170 -9.27 0.96 -7.32
N CYS A 171 -10.29 1.70 -6.84
CA CYS A 171 -10.96 1.34 -5.58
C CYS A 171 -11.58 -0.06 -5.63
N ASP A 172 -12.17 -0.45 -6.77
CA ASP A 172 -12.78 -1.78 -6.96
C ASP A 172 -11.70 -2.87 -6.99
N LEU A 173 -10.57 -2.61 -7.65
CA LEU A 173 -9.44 -3.51 -7.68
C LEU A 173 -8.79 -3.67 -6.30
N ALA A 174 -8.60 -2.56 -5.58
CA ALA A 174 -8.04 -2.54 -4.23
C ALA A 174 -8.90 -3.30 -3.21
N ASP A 175 -10.23 -3.29 -3.36
CA ASP A 175 -11.16 -4.01 -2.48
C ASP A 175 -10.93 -5.52 -2.50
N VAL A 176 -10.42 -6.04 -3.62
CA VAL A 176 -10.11 -7.45 -3.82
C VAL A 176 -8.63 -7.73 -3.58
N GLU A 177 -7.74 -7.02 -4.29
CA GLU A 177 -6.33 -7.36 -4.33
C GLU A 177 -5.60 -7.10 -3.01
N LEU A 178 -6.00 -6.10 -2.22
CA LEU A 178 -5.31 -5.82 -0.94
C LEU A 178 -5.49 -6.96 0.06
N PHE A 179 -6.66 -7.61 0.07
CA PHE A 179 -6.85 -8.80 0.89
C PHE A 179 -5.98 -9.95 0.39
N ASN A 180 -5.95 -10.16 -0.93
CA ASN A 180 -5.08 -11.17 -1.54
C ASN A 180 -3.61 -10.94 -1.21
N VAL A 181 -3.14 -9.68 -1.22
CA VAL A 181 -1.76 -9.34 -0.84
C VAL A 181 -1.45 -9.73 0.60
N ILE A 182 -2.38 -9.51 1.55
CA ILE A 182 -2.20 -9.96 2.95
C ILE A 182 -2.05 -11.48 3.00
N VAL A 183 -2.98 -12.20 2.38
CA VAL A 183 -2.97 -13.68 2.37
C VAL A 183 -1.69 -14.23 1.73
N VAL A 184 -1.26 -13.65 0.61
CA VAL A 184 -0.05 -14.05 -0.11
C VAL A 184 1.20 -13.72 0.71
N SER A 185 1.25 -12.57 1.39
CA SER A 185 2.38 -12.18 2.25
C SER A 185 2.57 -13.11 3.45
N GLU A 186 1.49 -13.64 4.00
CA GLU A 186 1.53 -14.60 5.12
C GLU A 186 1.91 -16.02 4.69
N ARG A 187 1.64 -16.39 3.43
CA ARG A 187 1.78 -17.76 2.95
C ARG A 187 3.02 -18.00 2.07
N LEU A 188 3.49 -16.99 1.36
CA LEU A 188 4.76 -17.08 0.65
C LEU A 188 5.93 -17.13 1.65
N PRO A 189 7.03 -17.86 1.35
CA PRO A 189 7.38 -18.46 0.05
C PRO A 189 6.67 -19.79 -0.27
N GLY A 190 5.86 -20.33 0.63
CA GLY A 190 5.14 -21.59 0.43
C GLY A 190 5.92 -22.81 0.93
N SER A 191 5.25 -23.96 1.02
CA SER A 191 5.80 -25.17 1.63
C SER A 191 6.96 -25.79 0.84
N PHE A 192 6.87 -25.77 -0.48
CA PHE A 192 7.89 -26.29 -1.38
C PHE A 192 9.15 -25.45 -1.33
N ASN A 193 9.03 -24.13 -1.51
CA ASN A 193 10.19 -23.25 -1.46
C ASN A 193 10.84 -23.23 -0.07
N THR A 194 10.03 -23.30 1.01
CA THR A 194 10.54 -23.49 2.37
C THR A 194 11.29 -24.82 2.51
N ALA A 195 10.77 -25.91 1.93
CA ALA A 195 11.43 -27.20 1.93
C ALA A 195 12.76 -27.19 1.17
N VAL A 196 12.81 -26.54 0.00
CA VAL A 196 14.06 -26.35 -0.78
C VAL A 196 15.06 -25.55 0.06
N SER A 197 14.62 -24.43 0.64
CA SER A 197 15.42 -23.59 1.52
C SER A 197 16.03 -24.36 2.70
N ALA A 198 15.22 -25.18 3.38
CA ALA A 198 15.65 -26.00 4.52
C ALA A 198 16.71 -27.05 4.14
N THR A 199 16.61 -27.61 2.93
CA THR A 199 17.42 -28.76 2.51
C THR A 199 18.67 -28.37 1.71
N HIS A 200 18.72 -27.17 1.12
CA HIS A 200 19.77 -26.77 0.17
C HIS A 200 20.49 -25.46 0.55
N GLY A 201 20.54 -25.13 1.84
CA GLY A 201 21.34 -23.99 2.33
C GLY A 201 20.68 -22.62 2.12
N GLY A 202 19.34 -22.57 2.10
CA GLY A 202 18.55 -21.35 2.08
C GLY A 202 18.42 -20.66 3.44
N THR A 203 17.56 -19.65 3.51
CA THR A 203 17.30 -18.85 4.72
C THR A 203 16.89 -19.67 5.94
N VAL A 204 16.13 -20.76 5.76
CA VAL A 204 15.69 -21.63 6.89
C VAL A 204 16.54 -22.90 7.04
N ALA A 205 17.73 -22.94 6.44
CA ALA A 205 18.66 -24.06 6.64
C ALA A 205 19.07 -24.18 8.12
N GLY A 206 19.05 -25.41 8.64
CA GLY A 206 19.37 -25.69 10.05
C GLY A 206 18.22 -25.42 11.04
N VAL A 207 17.07 -24.91 10.58
CA VAL A 207 15.86 -24.75 11.42
C VAL A 207 15.18 -26.08 11.70
N TYR A 208 15.20 -26.99 10.72
CA TYR A 208 14.57 -28.31 10.82
C TYR A 208 15.62 -29.40 11.11
N SER A 209 15.28 -30.33 12.00
CA SER A 209 16.09 -31.50 12.35
C SER A 209 15.46 -32.80 11.83
N ASP A 210 16.31 -33.83 11.71
CA ASP A 210 15.87 -35.21 11.44
C ASP A 210 15.27 -35.88 12.70
N ASP A 211 15.71 -35.46 13.89
CA ASP A 211 15.20 -35.92 15.18
C ASP A 211 14.19 -34.93 15.76
N GLN A 212 12.97 -35.37 16.06
CA GLN A 212 12.07 -34.62 16.96
C GLN A 212 12.51 -34.87 18.40
N GLY A 213 13.10 -33.87 19.04
CA GLY A 213 13.38 -33.95 20.47
C GLY A 213 12.10 -34.07 21.28
N TRP A 214 12.16 -34.64 22.48
CA TRP A 214 11.01 -34.67 23.41
C TRP A 214 10.49 -33.26 23.75
N GLU A 215 11.31 -32.23 23.59
CA GLU A 215 10.97 -30.81 23.78
C GLU A 215 10.25 -30.18 22.57
N ASP A 216 10.28 -30.84 21.40
CA ASP A 216 9.70 -30.36 20.13
C ASP A 216 8.28 -30.91 19.88
N VAL A 217 7.81 -31.81 20.75
CA VAL A 217 6.47 -32.42 20.68
C VAL A 217 5.42 -31.32 20.79
N GLY A 218 4.77 -31.02 19.67
CA GLY A 218 3.73 -29.98 19.55
C GLY A 218 4.21 -28.59 19.11
N LYS A 219 5.51 -28.39 18.85
CA LYS A 219 6.07 -27.10 18.36
C LYS A 219 6.52 -27.12 16.91
N ILE A 220 7.00 -28.26 16.39
CA ILE A 220 7.50 -28.40 15.02
C ILE A 220 6.69 -29.49 14.30
N ASP A 221 5.76 -29.07 13.44
CA ASP A 221 4.89 -29.98 12.67
C ASP A 221 5.61 -30.64 11.46
N ARG A 222 6.85 -30.22 11.14
CA ARG A 222 7.60 -30.71 9.97
C ARG A 222 9.04 -31.07 10.31
N THR A 223 9.47 -32.28 9.93
CA THR A 223 10.88 -32.72 10.05
C THR A 223 11.67 -32.36 8.78
N LEU A 224 13.00 -32.41 8.86
CA LEU A 224 13.84 -32.25 7.68
C LEU A 224 13.56 -33.33 6.62
N GLN A 225 13.20 -34.54 7.04
CA GLN A 225 12.73 -35.59 6.13
C GLN A 225 11.44 -35.21 5.39
N HIS A 226 10.49 -34.53 6.04
CA HIS A 226 9.28 -34.02 5.36
C HIS A 226 9.65 -33.00 4.28
N CYS A 227 10.65 -32.15 4.53
CA CYS A 227 11.16 -31.21 3.52
C CYS A 227 11.78 -31.97 2.32
N ARG A 228 12.67 -32.94 2.58
CA ARG A 228 13.26 -33.77 1.51
C ARG A 228 12.18 -34.47 0.68
N ASP A 229 11.18 -35.05 1.33
CA ASP A 229 10.07 -35.73 0.68
C ASP A 229 9.22 -34.79 -0.18
N THR A 230 9.02 -33.55 0.28
CA THR A 230 8.31 -32.51 -0.48
C THR A 230 9.05 -32.18 -1.77
N VAL A 231 10.37 -31.97 -1.70
CA VAL A 231 11.20 -31.68 -2.88
C VAL A 231 11.23 -32.86 -3.84
N LYS A 232 11.46 -34.09 -3.35
CA LYS A 232 11.44 -35.32 -4.17
C LYS A 232 10.12 -35.48 -4.92
N PHE A 233 9.00 -35.26 -4.23
CA PHE A 233 7.68 -35.41 -4.84
C PHE A 233 7.40 -34.32 -5.87
N ALA A 234 7.75 -33.07 -5.58
CA ALA A 234 7.62 -31.96 -6.52
C ALA A 234 8.41 -32.22 -7.81
N LEU A 235 9.68 -32.63 -7.70
CA LEU A 235 10.49 -33.02 -8.85
C LEU A 235 9.87 -34.18 -9.63
N SER A 236 9.30 -35.16 -8.92
CA SER A 236 8.68 -36.33 -9.54
C SER A 236 7.41 -35.98 -10.32
N ALA A 237 6.65 -34.99 -9.86
CA ALA A 237 5.37 -34.59 -10.42
C ALA A 237 5.47 -33.45 -11.45
N TYR A 238 6.40 -32.51 -11.24
CA TYR A 238 6.49 -31.24 -11.98
C TYR A 238 7.81 -31.01 -12.71
N GLY A 239 8.85 -31.77 -12.36
CA GLY A 239 10.16 -31.64 -12.98
C GLY A 239 10.15 -32.03 -14.46
N SER A 240 11.12 -31.52 -15.21
CA SER A 240 11.44 -32.08 -16.53
C SER A 240 11.91 -33.53 -16.38
N GLN A 241 11.96 -34.27 -17.50
CA GLN A 241 12.50 -35.64 -17.51
C GLN A 241 13.92 -35.71 -16.90
N GLU A 242 14.77 -34.74 -17.23
CA GLU A 242 16.14 -34.65 -16.69
C GLU A 242 16.16 -34.40 -15.17
N GLN A 243 15.23 -33.59 -14.67
CA GLN A 243 15.10 -33.32 -13.23
C GLN A 243 14.54 -34.56 -12.49
N TYR A 244 13.60 -35.28 -13.12
CA TYR A 244 13.04 -36.52 -12.59
C TYR A 244 14.12 -37.60 -12.39
N GLU A 245 14.99 -37.78 -13.38
CA GLU A 245 16.07 -38.77 -13.34
C GLU A 245 17.08 -38.50 -12.20
N ARG A 246 17.19 -37.24 -11.76
CA ARG A 246 18.07 -36.83 -10.66
C ARG A 246 17.38 -36.81 -9.28
N VAL A 247 16.10 -37.19 -9.17
CA VAL A 247 15.35 -37.19 -7.88
C VAL A 247 16.05 -37.99 -6.78
N ALA A 248 16.69 -39.12 -7.14
CA ALA A 248 17.43 -39.95 -6.20
C ALA A 248 18.63 -39.22 -5.57
N ASP A 249 19.16 -38.21 -6.26
CA ASP A 249 20.30 -37.40 -5.85
C ASP A 249 19.90 -36.06 -5.20
N VAL A 250 18.64 -35.88 -4.79
CA VAL A 250 18.15 -34.58 -4.27
C VAL A 250 19.04 -34.00 -3.16
N GLU A 251 19.61 -34.84 -2.30
CA GLU A 251 20.46 -34.39 -1.18
C GLU A 251 21.83 -33.88 -1.64
N LYS A 252 22.20 -34.13 -2.89
CA LYS A 252 23.47 -33.71 -3.51
C LYS A 252 23.32 -32.43 -4.32
N PHE A 253 22.12 -31.88 -4.47
CA PHE A 253 21.93 -30.65 -5.22
C PHE A 253 22.57 -29.48 -4.50
N GLU A 254 23.14 -28.57 -5.29
CA GLU A 254 23.84 -27.40 -4.76
C GLU A 254 23.12 -26.13 -5.18
N THR A 255 23.11 -25.14 -4.27
CA THR A 255 22.69 -23.79 -4.62
C THR A 255 23.79 -23.11 -5.42
N VAL A 256 23.56 -22.89 -6.72
CA VAL A 256 24.54 -22.31 -7.63
C VAL A 256 24.37 -20.81 -7.83
N TYR A 257 23.21 -20.27 -7.46
CA TYR A 257 22.91 -18.84 -7.64
C TYR A 257 21.99 -18.30 -6.54
N LYS A 258 22.17 -17.01 -6.21
CA LYS A 258 21.30 -16.25 -5.32
C LYS A 258 21.27 -14.77 -5.72
N GLU A 259 20.10 -14.15 -5.64
CA GLU A 259 19.91 -12.73 -5.94
C GLU A 259 18.74 -12.15 -5.13
N GLN A 260 18.96 -10.97 -4.56
CA GLN A 260 17.89 -10.12 -4.05
C GLN A 260 17.26 -9.37 -5.22
N ILE A 261 15.95 -9.51 -5.39
CA ILE A 261 15.26 -9.17 -6.63
C ILE A 261 13.83 -8.69 -6.38
N SER A 262 13.37 -7.79 -7.24
CA SER A 262 11.96 -7.41 -7.36
C SER A 262 11.37 -7.98 -8.65
N LEU A 263 10.20 -8.59 -8.53
CA LEU A 263 9.53 -9.35 -9.58
C LEU A 263 8.11 -8.82 -9.78
N GLU A 264 7.64 -8.87 -11.02
CA GLU A 264 6.24 -8.68 -11.39
C GLU A 264 5.67 -9.98 -11.95
N VAL A 265 4.53 -10.41 -11.42
CA VAL A 265 3.79 -11.57 -11.93
C VAL A 265 3.24 -11.27 -13.31
N THR A 266 3.54 -12.11 -14.28
CA THR A 266 3.09 -11.98 -15.68
C THR A 266 2.03 -13.02 -16.05
N LYS A 267 2.04 -14.18 -15.38
CA LYS A 267 1.05 -15.25 -15.57
C LYS A 267 1.01 -16.13 -14.31
N VAL A 268 -0.20 -16.56 -13.95
CA VAL A 268 -0.47 -17.56 -12.92
C VAL A 268 -0.96 -18.82 -13.62
N GLU A 269 -0.30 -19.95 -13.39
CA GLU A 269 -0.68 -21.27 -13.91
C GLU A 269 -0.96 -22.20 -12.73
N MET A 270 -2.22 -22.51 -12.50
CA MET A 270 -2.63 -23.49 -11.47
C MET A 270 -2.24 -24.91 -11.90
N ALA A 271 -2.17 -25.85 -10.97
CA ALA A 271 -2.03 -27.27 -11.24
C ALA A 271 -3.08 -27.75 -12.25
N ASP A 272 -2.73 -28.71 -13.09
CA ASP A 272 -3.74 -29.42 -13.89
C ASP A 272 -4.45 -30.49 -13.06
N GLU A 273 -5.53 -31.04 -13.61
CA GLU A 273 -6.35 -32.03 -12.90
C GLU A 273 -5.59 -33.33 -12.61
N ALA A 274 -4.72 -33.76 -13.53
CA ALA A 274 -3.88 -34.94 -13.36
C ALA A 274 -2.92 -34.77 -12.18
N THR A 275 -2.30 -33.60 -12.06
CA THR A 275 -1.36 -33.33 -10.98
C THR A 275 -2.09 -33.15 -9.66
N ARG A 276 -3.25 -32.48 -9.62
CA ARG A 276 -4.07 -32.43 -8.39
C ARG A 276 -4.46 -33.82 -7.92
N ALA A 277 -4.86 -34.71 -8.83
CA ALA A 277 -5.18 -36.10 -8.50
C ALA A 277 -3.97 -36.86 -7.94
N LEU A 278 -2.80 -36.70 -8.56
CA LEU A 278 -1.54 -37.29 -8.08
C LEU A 278 -1.20 -36.86 -6.64
N TYR A 279 -1.30 -35.55 -6.35
CA TYR A 279 -1.09 -35.02 -5.01
C TYR A 279 -2.18 -35.47 -4.03
N ALA A 280 -3.43 -35.61 -4.47
CA ALA A 280 -4.52 -36.10 -3.62
C ALA A 280 -4.27 -37.54 -3.15
N THR A 281 -3.85 -38.43 -4.05
CA THR A 281 -3.47 -39.81 -3.70
C THR A 281 -2.25 -39.83 -2.77
N ALA A 282 -1.25 -39.00 -3.03
CA ALA A 282 -0.05 -38.96 -2.18
C ALA A 282 -0.35 -38.45 -0.75
N ARG A 283 -1.32 -37.53 -0.60
CA ARG A 283 -1.75 -36.99 0.70
C ARG A 283 -2.36 -38.04 1.63
N GLU A 284 -2.89 -39.15 1.11
CA GLU A 284 -3.37 -40.26 1.96
C GLU A 284 -2.27 -40.82 2.86
N LYS A 285 -1.00 -40.75 2.42
CA LYS A 285 0.17 -41.19 3.19
C LYS A 285 1.02 -40.03 3.70
N LYS A 286 1.04 -38.90 2.99
CA LYS A 286 1.87 -37.73 3.28
C LYS A 286 1.00 -36.46 3.29
N PRO A 287 0.25 -36.20 4.37
CA PRO A 287 -0.77 -35.14 4.41
C PRO A 287 -0.22 -33.72 4.21
N PHE A 288 1.10 -33.53 4.41
CA PHE A 288 1.78 -32.25 4.22
C PHE A 288 2.03 -31.85 2.75
N LEU A 289 1.75 -32.73 1.76
CA LEU A 289 1.99 -32.43 0.35
C LEU A 289 0.88 -31.54 -0.25
N ALA A 290 1.27 -30.38 -0.77
CA ALA A 290 0.40 -29.45 -1.47
C ALA A 290 0.67 -29.46 -2.98
N ALA A 291 -0.40 -29.45 -3.79
CA ALA A 291 -0.27 -29.42 -5.24
C ALA A 291 0.36 -28.09 -5.67
N LEU A 292 1.37 -28.16 -6.54
CA LEU A 292 2.07 -26.98 -7.03
C LEU A 292 1.45 -26.48 -8.33
N GLY A 293 1.62 -25.21 -8.64
CA GLY A 293 1.49 -24.64 -9.97
C GLY A 293 2.73 -23.82 -10.31
N LYS A 294 2.61 -22.88 -11.23
CA LYS A 294 3.70 -22.02 -11.68
C LYS A 294 3.31 -20.56 -11.60
N LEU A 295 4.19 -19.77 -10.99
CA LEU A 295 4.17 -18.33 -11.04
C LEU A 295 5.21 -17.86 -12.04
N HIS A 296 4.76 -17.26 -13.14
CA HIS A 296 5.64 -16.68 -14.15
C HIS A 296 5.90 -15.22 -13.81
N CYS A 297 7.16 -14.86 -13.63
CA CYS A 297 7.57 -13.54 -13.21
C CYS A 297 8.53 -12.91 -14.21
N ARG A 298 8.54 -11.58 -14.27
CA ARG A 298 9.61 -10.80 -14.90
C ARG A 298 10.27 -9.88 -13.88
N ARG A 299 11.52 -9.50 -14.13
CA ARG A 299 12.21 -8.47 -13.34
C ARG A 299 11.43 -7.16 -13.41
N TRP A 300 11.29 -6.50 -12.25
CA TRP A 300 10.60 -5.21 -12.13
C TRP A 300 11.39 -4.27 -11.22
N THR A 301 11.31 -2.97 -11.48
CA THR A 301 12.00 -1.94 -10.71
C THR A 301 11.18 -0.64 -10.70
N TYR A 302 11.47 0.24 -9.75
CA TYR A 302 10.86 1.56 -9.60
C TYR A 302 11.91 2.56 -9.07
N PRO A 303 11.69 3.89 -9.17
CA PRO A 303 12.73 4.90 -8.90
C PRO A 303 13.41 4.84 -7.52
N LEU A 304 12.74 4.29 -6.51
CA LEU A 304 13.28 4.07 -5.16
C LEU A 304 13.22 2.59 -4.75
N ALA A 305 13.35 1.68 -5.73
CA ALA A 305 13.53 0.28 -5.43
C ALA A 305 14.72 0.10 -4.49
N PRO A 306 14.66 -0.87 -3.54
CA PRO A 306 15.80 -1.12 -2.68
C PRO A 306 17.03 -1.41 -3.51
N THR A 307 18.13 -0.69 -3.25
CA THR A 307 19.39 -0.95 -3.94
C THR A 307 19.99 -2.22 -3.34
N PHE A 308 19.93 -3.31 -4.09
CA PHE A 308 20.54 -4.57 -3.67
C PHE A 308 22.00 -4.63 -4.11
N SER A 309 22.88 -5.18 -3.28
CA SER A 309 24.24 -5.50 -3.72
C SER A 309 24.16 -6.70 -4.68
N HIS A 310 24.56 -6.50 -5.93
CA HIS A 310 24.55 -7.55 -6.95
C HIS A 310 25.97 -8.11 -7.15
N SER A 311 26.08 -9.44 -7.25
CA SER A 311 27.30 -10.09 -7.73
C SER A 311 27.51 -9.81 -9.22
N GLU A 312 28.73 -10.00 -9.73
CA GLU A 312 28.99 -9.89 -11.18
C GLU A 312 28.11 -10.84 -12.01
N GLU A 313 27.84 -12.04 -11.49
CA GLU A 313 26.94 -12.99 -12.12
C GLU A 313 25.50 -12.47 -12.17
N ALA A 314 25.01 -11.86 -11.09
CA ALA A 314 23.67 -11.28 -11.06
C ALA A 314 23.53 -10.15 -12.09
N ILE A 315 24.53 -9.27 -12.22
CA ILE A 315 24.54 -8.20 -13.24
C ILE A 315 24.47 -8.80 -14.66
N LYS A 316 25.22 -9.86 -14.94
CA LYS A 316 25.18 -10.54 -16.25
C LYS A 316 23.81 -11.17 -16.53
N ARG A 317 23.22 -11.82 -15.53
CA ARG A 317 21.90 -12.45 -15.66
C ARG A 317 20.78 -11.42 -15.81
N GLN A 318 20.86 -10.26 -15.16
CA GLN A 318 19.88 -9.18 -15.37
C GLN A 318 19.80 -8.72 -16.84
N GLN A 319 20.90 -8.82 -17.60
CA GLN A 319 20.96 -8.43 -19.01
C GLN A 319 20.41 -9.49 -19.97
N THR A 320 20.28 -10.75 -19.53
CA THR A 320 20.01 -11.90 -20.40
C THR A 320 18.77 -12.69 -19.99
N GLU A 321 18.53 -12.81 -18.69
CA GLU A 321 17.35 -13.42 -18.11
C GLU A 321 16.39 -12.31 -17.69
N HIS A 322 15.27 -12.16 -18.39
CA HIS A 322 14.25 -11.17 -18.00
C HIS A 322 13.04 -11.79 -17.32
N SER A 323 12.85 -13.11 -17.46
CA SER A 323 11.74 -13.87 -16.92
C SER A 323 12.19 -15.11 -16.18
N MET A 324 11.39 -15.55 -15.21
CA MET A 324 11.60 -16.78 -14.47
C MET A 324 10.28 -17.45 -14.08
N VAL A 325 10.36 -18.72 -13.71
CA VAL A 325 9.22 -19.50 -13.24
C VAL A 325 9.53 -20.00 -11.84
N LEU A 326 8.59 -19.78 -10.92
CA LEU A 326 8.65 -20.25 -9.54
C LEU A 326 7.54 -21.26 -9.30
N TRP A 327 7.83 -22.34 -8.59
CA TRP A 327 6.81 -23.30 -8.19
C TRP A 327 6.22 -22.88 -6.84
N ILE A 328 4.89 -22.82 -6.78
CA ILE A 328 4.13 -22.30 -5.64
C ILE A 328 2.88 -23.15 -5.50
N GLU A 329 2.39 -23.36 -4.30
CA GLU A 329 1.18 -24.14 -4.04
C GLU A 329 -0.09 -23.51 -4.62
N ASP A 330 -0.98 -24.34 -5.15
CA ASP A 330 -2.28 -23.94 -5.73
C ASP A 330 -3.12 -23.10 -4.76
N ASP A 331 -3.06 -23.42 -3.46
CA ASP A 331 -3.84 -22.71 -2.44
C ASP A 331 -3.29 -21.31 -2.13
N ILE A 332 -2.06 -21.00 -2.53
CA ILE A 332 -1.48 -19.65 -2.53
C ILE A 332 -1.73 -18.98 -3.87
N LEU A 333 -1.51 -19.69 -4.99
CA LEU A 333 -1.65 -19.17 -6.36
C LEU A 333 -3.05 -18.63 -6.65
N GLN A 334 -4.11 -19.17 -6.03
CA GLN A 334 -5.47 -18.64 -6.17
C GLN A 334 -5.64 -17.17 -5.72
N TYR A 335 -4.71 -16.67 -4.89
CA TYR A 335 -4.67 -15.28 -4.42
C TYR A 335 -3.65 -14.43 -5.22
N CYS A 336 -2.80 -15.04 -6.05
CA CYS A 336 -1.89 -14.30 -6.91
C CYS A 336 -2.63 -13.69 -8.10
N SER A 337 -2.23 -12.49 -8.52
CA SER A 337 -2.82 -11.79 -9.66
C SER A 337 -1.74 -11.30 -10.63
N VAL A 338 -2.04 -11.24 -11.92
CA VAL A 338 -1.14 -10.66 -12.92
C VAL A 338 -0.89 -9.20 -12.56
N GLY A 339 0.37 -8.77 -12.62
CA GLY A 339 0.84 -7.47 -12.20
C GLY A 339 1.25 -7.41 -10.72
N MET A 340 0.89 -8.37 -9.87
CA MET A 340 1.33 -8.39 -8.46
C MET A 340 2.86 -8.30 -8.38
N LYS A 341 3.37 -7.51 -7.44
CA LYS A 341 4.82 -7.31 -7.26
C LYS A 341 5.30 -8.09 -6.04
N ILE A 342 6.47 -8.72 -6.17
CA ILE A 342 7.10 -9.55 -5.15
C ILE A 342 8.54 -9.08 -5.00
N GLU A 343 8.93 -8.72 -3.79
CA GLU A 343 10.33 -8.42 -3.44
C GLU A 343 10.85 -9.48 -2.50
N GLY A 344 12.04 -10.00 -2.76
CA GLY A 344 12.63 -11.06 -1.95
C GLY A 344 13.93 -11.59 -2.50
N GLU A 345 14.28 -12.80 -2.08
CA GLU A 345 15.47 -13.50 -2.57
C GLU A 345 15.06 -14.68 -3.44
N VAL A 346 15.61 -14.75 -4.66
CA VAL A 346 15.52 -15.92 -5.52
C VAL A 346 16.85 -16.64 -5.53
N ARG A 347 16.79 -17.96 -5.51
CA ARG A 347 17.95 -18.84 -5.62
C ARG A 347 17.73 -19.89 -6.69
N GLU A 348 18.81 -20.51 -7.15
CA GLU A 348 18.76 -21.56 -8.18
C GLU A 348 19.63 -22.77 -7.80
N LEU A 349 19.08 -23.96 -8.02
CA LEU A 349 19.78 -25.22 -7.84
C LEU A 349 20.58 -25.55 -9.11
N ASP A 350 21.62 -26.37 -8.98
CA ASP A 350 22.44 -26.89 -10.10
C ASP A 350 21.63 -27.69 -11.15
N ILE A 351 20.36 -27.99 -10.87
CA ILE A 351 19.38 -28.63 -11.76
C ILE A 351 18.43 -27.63 -12.45
N GLY A 352 18.72 -26.33 -12.37
CA GLY A 352 17.97 -25.25 -13.04
C GLY A 352 16.63 -24.88 -12.38
N ILE A 353 16.36 -25.37 -11.16
CA ILE A 353 15.16 -25.00 -10.42
C ILE A 353 15.41 -23.73 -9.64
N LYS A 354 14.59 -22.72 -9.93
CA LYS A 354 14.56 -21.46 -9.20
C LYS A 354 13.48 -21.52 -8.10
N TRP A 355 13.81 -21.06 -6.90
CA TRP A 355 12.86 -20.95 -5.80
C TRP A 355 12.93 -19.59 -5.13
N LEU A 356 11.82 -19.21 -4.50
CA LEU A 356 11.72 -18.00 -3.68
C LEU A 356 12.20 -18.34 -2.26
N ASP A 357 13.40 -17.94 -1.90
CA ASP A 357 14.00 -18.31 -0.61
C ASP A 357 13.45 -17.48 0.55
N SER A 358 13.21 -16.19 0.32
CA SER A 358 12.57 -15.30 1.28
C SER A 358 11.74 -14.25 0.57
N VAL A 359 10.72 -13.75 1.27
CA VAL A 359 9.81 -12.69 0.81
C VAL A 359 9.97 -11.51 1.75
N ARG A 360 10.26 -10.35 1.20
CA ARG A 360 10.38 -9.09 1.95
C ARG A 360 9.11 -8.27 1.86
N ALA A 361 8.51 -8.18 0.67
CA ALA A 361 7.31 -7.40 0.45
C ALA A 361 6.49 -7.98 -0.70
N ILE A 362 5.17 -7.86 -0.59
CA ILE A 362 4.21 -8.12 -1.67
C ILE A 362 3.42 -6.84 -1.89
N SER A 363 3.11 -6.52 -3.14
CA SER A 363 2.33 -5.34 -3.50
C SER A 363 1.33 -5.65 -4.61
N PRO A 364 0.18 -4.93 -4.65
CA PRO A 364 -0.90 -5.21 -5.59
C PRO A 364 -0.50 -4.97 -7.05
N SER A 365 -1.35 -5.38 -7.99
CA SER A 365 -1.06 -5.26 -9.43
C SER A 365 -0.93 -3.81 -9.89
N PHE A 366 -1.71 -2.94 -9.24
CA PHE A 366 -1.74 -1.51 -9.48
C PHE A 366 -0.67 -0.73 -8.71
N PHE A 367 0.31 -1.41 -8.08
CA PHE A 367 1.37 -0.74 -7.35
C PHE A 367 2.01 0.37 -8.18
N GLU A 368 2.00 1.57 -7.62
CA GLU A 368 2.59 2.75 -8.23
C GLU A 368 3.29 3.55 -7.15
N TRP A 369 4.59 3.78 -7.35
CA TRP A 369 5.36 4.63 -6.47
C TRP A 369 5.17 6.09 -6.87
N LEU A 370 4.76 6.92 -5.91
CA LEU A 370 4.66 8.37 -6.10
C LEU A 370 5.61 9.11 -5.15
N PRO A 371 6.22 10.24 -5.58
CA PRO A 371 7.04 11.11 -4.74
C PRO A 371 6.29 11.76 -3.57
N ASN A 372 4.96 11.69 -3.54
CA ASN A 372 4.10 12.31 -2.53
C ASN A 372 4.51 11.94 -1.09
N GLU A 373 5.02 10.71 -0.88
CA GLU A 373 5.56 10.27 0.41
C GLU A 373 6.82 11.01 0.83
N LEU A 374 7.74 11.27 -0.11
CA LEU A 374 8.96 12.02 0.18
C LEU A 374 8.63 13.46 0.52
N TYR A 375 7.71 14.04 -0.24
CA TYR A 375 7.27 15.42 -0.02
C TYR A 375 6.73 15.60 1.40
N ARG A 376 5.87 14.67 1.86
CA ARG A 376 5.31 14.70 3.21
C ARG A 376 6.38 14.62 4.30
N LYS A 377 7.36 13.74 4.13
CA LYS A 377 8.49 13.60 5.07
C LYS A 377 9.35 14.87 5.10
N GLN A 378 9.66 15.44 3.93
CA GLN A 378 10.42 16.68 3.83
C GLN A 378 9.68 17.85 4.49
N LYS A 379 8.37 17.95 4.27
CA LYS A 379 7.54 18.99 4.89
C LYS A 379 7.49 18.85 6.41
N ALA A 380 7.33 17.63 6.92
CA ALA A 380 7.36 17.39 8.36
C ALA A 380 8.69 17.82 8.99
N LEU A 381 9.81 17.47 8.36
CA LEU A 381 11.15 17.88 8.80
C LEU A 381 11.32 19.41 8.80
N LYS A 382 10.88 20.10 7.74
CA LYS A 382 10.92 21.57 7.69
C LYS A 382 10.10 22.21 8.81
N ASN A 383 8.88 21.72 9.04
CA ASN A 383 8.03 22.24 10.10
C ASN A 383 8.64 22.03 11.49
N GLU A 384 9.32 20.89 11.71
CA GLU A 384 10.07 20.62 12.94
C GLU A 384 11.25 21.59 13.10
N GLU A 385 12.02 21.81 12.03
CA GLU A 385 13.13 22.78 12.02
C GLU A 385 12.65 24.21 12.30
N GLU A 386 11.57 24.66 11.68
CA GLU A 386 10.97 25.99 11.90
C GLU A 386 10.42 26.16 13.32
N ALA A 387 9.76 25.13 13.86
CA ALA A 387 9.30 25.14 15.24
C ALA A 387 10.46 25.21 16.24
N GLN A 388 11.57 24.55 15.93
CA GLN A 388 12.77 24.55 16.76
C GLN A 388 13.48 25.92 16.72
N GLN A 389 13.60 26.53 15.54
CA GLN A 389 14.13 27.89 15.37
C GLN A 389 13.27 28.95 16.07
N THR A 390 11.94 28.80 16.02
CA THR A 390 11.01 29.71 16.71
C THR A 390 11.16 29.60 18.23
N ASN A 391 11.28 28.38 18.76
CA ASN A 391 11.52 28.16 20.19
C ASN A 391 12.88 28.73 20.64
N ASP A 392 13.92 28.62 19.82
CA ASP A 392 15.24 29.19 20.12
C ASP A 392 15.23 30.73 20.10
N GLN A 393 14.49 31.35 19.18
CA GLN A 393 14.31 32.81 19.15
C GLN A 393 13.53 33.34 20.36
N VAL A 394 12.45 32.67 20.77
CA VAL A 394 11.68 33.04 21.98
C VAL A 394 12.53 32.91 23.25
N ASN A 395 13.41 31.91 23.32
CA ASN A 395 14.33 31.74 24.44
C ASN A 395 15.45 32.81 24.49
N LEU A 396 15.88 33.31 23.32
CA LEU A 396 16.86 34.41 23.24
C LEU A 396 16.25 35.75 23.65
N GLU A 397 15.03 36.08 23.18
CA GLU A 397 14.31 37.30 23.55
C GLU A 397 13.85 37.32 25.01
N GLY A 398 13.58 36.14 25.61
CA GLY A 398 13.27 36.00 27.04
C GLY A 398 14.48 36.20 27.96
N SER A 399 15.70 36.21 27.44
CA SER A 399 16.92 36.39 28.23
C SER A 399 17.41 37.85 28.32
N ASP A 400 16.98 38.72 27.39
CA ASP A 400 17.37 40.14 27.34
C ASP A 400 16.44 41.06 28.18
N GLY A 401 15.40 40.51 28.79
CA GLY A 401 14.41 41.25 29.59
C GLY A 401 14.70 41.34 31.10
N SER A 402 15.79 40.75 31.60
CA SER A 402 16.08 40.68 33.04
C SER A 402 17.46 41.21 33.41
N SER A 403 17.79 42.43 33.00
CA SER A 403 18.90 43.17 33.61
C SER A 403 18.65 44.67 33.62
N GLU A 404 17.76 45.16 34.49
CA GLU A 404 17.95 46.46 35.13
C GLU A 404 17.03 46.64 36.36
N MET A 405 17.61 47.27 37.39
CA MET A 405 17.05 47.67 38.69
C MET A 405 17.05 46.66 39.86
N THR A 406 18.22 46.53 40.51
CA THR A 406 18.29 46.71 41.97
C THR A 406 19.62 47.36 42.33
N GLY A 407 19.59 48.63 42.77
CA GLY A 407 20.79 49.33 43.18
C GLY A 407 20.54 50.70 43.78
N SER A 408 19.87 50.78 44.94
CA SER A 408 20.07 51.93 45.84
C SER A 408 19.66 51.62 47.28
N GLN A 409 20.69 51.64 48.14
CA GLN A 409 20.73 52.25 49.48
C GLN A 409 20.02 51.54 50.64
N ILE A 410 20.83 50.89 51.48
CA ILE A 410 20.61 50.77 52.92
C ILE A 410 21.56 51.78 53.57
N GLU A 411 21.00 52.80 54.22
CA GLU A 411 21.69 53.65 55.19
C GLU A 411 21.49 53.09 56.61
N ASP A 412 22.51 53.28 57.43
CA ASP A 412 22.65 52.86 58.82
C ASP A 412 21.59 53.44 59.77
N ALA A 413 21.06 52.58 60.66
CA ALA A 413 20.88 52.82 62.11
C ALA A 413 20.40 51.54 62.83
#